data_AF-A0A961NVE3-F1
#
_entry.id   AF-A0A961NVE3-F1
#
_cell.length_a   1.000
_cell.length_b   1.000
_cell.length_c   1.000
_cell.angle_alpha   90.00
_cell.angle_beta   90.00
_cell.angle_gamma   90.00
#
_symmetry.space_group_name_H-M   'P 1'
#
loop_
_entity.id
_entity.type
_entity.pdbx_description
1 polymer ?
#
loop_
_entity_poly.entity_id
_entity_poly.type
_entity_poly.pdbx_seq_one_letter_code
_entity_poly.pdbx_strand_id
1 'polypeptide(L)'
;NTSITPYETGKRKFLSREVGVVSYAHDRAEMASMQDTCHVLGRVEGTLVLDCDVDFGSSGAPVFDFSEDGVPRIISVVSAKGEVGDQKVSLGTALEAPLAELRGLLDADDGAFKPAMTPVKTFGESQPVSASGAKFVRP
;
A
#
# COMPACT_ATOMS: atom_id res chain seq x y z
N ASN A 1 0.07 -24.83 5.06
CA ASN A 1 -0.26 -23.64 5.87
C ASN A 1 0.99 -22.79 5.93
N THR A 2 1.12 -21.78 5.08
CA THR A 2 2.34 -20.96 4.98
C THR A 2 2.05 -19.65 5.70
N SER A 3 2.68 -19.43 6.85
CA SER A 3 2.59 -18.15 7.58
C SER A 3 3.60 -17.17 6.98
N ILE A 4 3.17 -15.94 6.71
CA ILE A 4 4.01 -14.85 6.22
C ILE A 4 4.26 -13.90 7.39
N THR A 5 5.52 -13.62 7.69
CA THR A 5 5.90 -12.61 8.67
C THR A 5 5.93 -11.23 7.99
N PRO A 6 5.14 -10.24 8.45
CA PRO A 6 5.19 -8.90 7.88
C PRO A 6 6.53 -8.21 8.11
N TYR A 7 6.95 -7.39 7.15
CA TYR A 7 8.07 -6.47 7.36
C TYR A 7 7.67 -5.36 8.34
N GLU A 8 8.62 -4.97 9.18
CA GLU A 8 8.44 -3.85 10.08
C GLU A 8 8.47 -2.51 9.34
N THR A 9 7.83 -1.50 9.92
CA THR A 9 7.92 -0.12 9.47
C THR A 9 9.05 0.59 10.21
N GLY A 10 9.89 1.31 9.48
CA GLY A 10 11.09 1.95 10.01
C GLY A 10 11.02 3.47 10.01
N LYS A 11 11.96 4.09 10.73
CA LYS A 11 12.30 5.51 10.58
C LYS A 11 13.39 5.62 9.54
N ARG A 12 13.27 6.56 8.62
CA ARG A 12 14.36 6.83 7.67
C ARG A 12 15.47 7.60 8.38
N LYS A 13 16.70 7.07 8.39
CA LYS A 13 17.87 7.82 8.86
C LYS A 13 18.19 8.95 7.88
N PHE A 14 18.51 10.13 8.40
CA PHE A 14 18.76 11.34 7.57
C PHE A 14 19.89 11.16 6.54
N LEU A 15 20.83 10.25 6.84
CA LEU A 15 22.00 9.92 6.02
C LEU A 15 21.77 8.72 5.07
N SER A 16 20.73 7.91 5.30
CA SER A 16 20.40 6.79 4.41
C SER A 16 19.67 7.35 3.18
N ARG A 17 20.37 7.33 2.04
CA ARG A 17 19.78 7.67 0.75
C ARG A 17 19.40 6.44 -0.03
N GLU A 18 20.15 5.35 0.11
CA GLU A 18 19.93 4.13 -0.64
C GLU A 18 18.72 3.37 -0.11
N VAL A 19 17.83 3.01 -1.02
CA VAL A 19 16.59 2.29 -0.75
C VAL A 19 16.36 1.26 -1.85
N GLY A 20 15.55 0.25 -1.53
CA GLY A 20 15.09 -0.73 -2.50
C GLY A 20 13.58 -0.66 -2.69
N VAL A 21 13.10 -0.98 -3.88
CA VAL A 21 11.67 -1.05 -4.20
C VAL A 21 11.34 -2.40 -4.78
N VAL A 22 10.26 -3.02 -4.28
CA VAL A 22 9.65 -4.20 -4.90
C VAL A 22 8.31 -3.78 -5.49
N SER A 23 8.15 -3.88 -6.80
CA SER A 23 6.96 -3.37 -7.48
C SER A 23 6.44 -4.29 -8.58
N TYR A 24 5.14 -4.19 -8.82
CA TYR A 24 4.52 -4.61 -10.07
C TYR A 24 4.36 -3.38 -10.98
N ALA A 25 4.18 -3.63 -12.26
CA ALA A 25 3.79 -2.61 -13.22
C ALA A 25 3.00 -3.23 -14.38
N HIS A 26 2.37 -2.40 -15.21
CA HIS A 26 1.45 -2.81 -16.27
C HIS A 26 2.06 -3.80 -17.27
N ASP A 27 3.37 -3.72 -17.51
CA ASP A 27 4.15 -4.57 -18.41
C ASP A 27 4.68 -5.85 -17.72
N ARG A 28 4.51 -5.97 -16.41
CA ARG A 28 4.99 -7.06 -15.55
C ARG A 28 4.00 -7.39 -14.42
N ALA A 29 2.70 -7.36 -14.71
CA ALA A 29 1.65 -7.49 -13.69
C ALA A 29 1.67 -8.83 -12.94
N GLU A 30 2.21 -9.88 -13.56
CA GLU A 30 2.28 -11.24 -12.98
C GLU A 30 3.65 -11.55 -12.32
N MET A 31 4.63 -10.64 -12.41
CA MET A 31 5.97 -10.81 -11.84
C MET A 31 6.44 -9.54 -11.14
N ALA A 32 6.65 -9.64 -9.83
CA ALA A 32 7.29 -8.57 -9.07
C ALA A 32 8.72 -8.35 -9.57
N SER A 33 9.12 -7.09 -9.68
CA SER A 33 10.49 -6.66 -9.94
C SER A 33 11.06 -6.01 -8.69
N MET A 34 12.30 -6.33 -8.37
CA MET A 34 13.06 -5.73 -7.29
C MET A 34 14.14 -4.83 -7.89
N GLN A 35 14.10 -3.55 -7.52
CA GLN A 35 15.19 -2.61 -7.75
C GLN A 35 15.92 -2.43 -6.41
N ASP A 36 17.07 -3.08 -6.27
CA ASP A 36 17.84 -3.10 -5.02
C ASP A 36 18.45 -1.75 -4.65
N THR A 37 18.74 -0.91 -5.65
CA THR A 37 19.41 0.37 -5.47
C THR A 37 18.68 1.47 -6.23
N CYS A 38 17.97 2.30 -5.48
CA CYS A 38 17.56 3.66 -5.85
C CYS A 38 17.76 4.58 -4.64
N HIS A 39 17.46 5.87 -4.79
CA HIS A 39 17.84 6.90 -3.85
C HIS A 39 16.69 7.82 -3.48
N VAL A 40 16.70 8.26 -2.23
CA VAL A 40 15.89 9.39 -1.80
C VAL A 40 16.58 10.72 -2.15
N LEU A 41 15.97 11.42 -3.09
CA LEU A 41 16.41 12.73 -3.57
C LEU A 41 16.09 13.82 -2.53
N GLY A 42 14.91 13.74 -1.92
CA GLY A 42 14.46 14.75 -0.97
C GLY A 42 13.17 14.41 -0.24
N ARG A 43 12.68 15.39 0.53
CA ARG A 43 11.37 15.35 1.19
C ARG A 43 10.69 16.70 1.03
N VAL A 44 9.44 16.70 0.60
CA VAL A 44 8.59 17.90 0.46
C VAL A 44 7.27 17.60 1.15
N GLU A 45 6.91 18.39 2.16
CA GLU A 45 5.60 18.33 2.83
C GLU A 45 5.13 16.93 3.28
N GLY A 46 6.06 16.07 3.71
CA GLY A 46 5.72 14.71 4.13
C GLY A 46 5.78 13.64 3.03
N THR A 47 6.05 14.04 1.79
CA THR A 47 6.30 13.15 0.66
C THR A 47 7.80 12.98 0.43
N LEU A 48 8.24 11.74 0.21
CA LEU A 48 9.57 11.41 -0.28
C LEU A 48 9.61 11.52 -1.80
N VAL A 49 10.68 12.11 -2.31
CA VAL A 49 10.99 12.16 -3.74
C VAL A 49 12.15 11.21 -3.99
N LEU A 50 11.97 10.29 -4.92
CA LEU A 50 12.82 9.13 -5.17
C LEU A 50 13.21 9.08 -6.65
N ASP A 51 14.36 8.49 -6.99
CA ASP A 51 14.75 8.17 -8.37
C ASP A 51 14.41 6.70 -8.75
N CYS A 52 13.60 6.02 -7.95
CA CYS A 52 13.22 4.63 -8.22
C CYS A 52 12.35 4.52 -9.48
N ASP A 53 12.57 3.47 -10.26
CA ASP A 53 11.82 3.17 -11.48
C ASP A 53 10.46 2.59 -11.12
N VAL A 54 9.41 3.38 -11.36
CA VAL A 54 8.02 3.00 -11.07
C VAL A 54 7.13 3.39 -12.24
N ASP A 55 6.09 2.60 -12.46
CA ASP A 55 5.12 2.85 -13.52
C ASP A 55 3.68 2.59 -13.04
N PHE A 56 2.72 2.68 -13.96
CA PHE A 56 1.34 2.28 -13.69
C PHE A 56 1.31 0.84 -13.16
N GLY A 57 0.65 0.65 -12.01
CA GLY A 57 0.64 -0.62 -11.27
C GLY A 57 1.61 -0.66 -10.08
N SER A 58 2.57 0.28 -10.00
CA SER A 58 3.52 0.34 -8.87
C SER A 58 2.98 1.05 -7.64
N SER A 59 1.80 1.70 -7.70
CA SER A 59 1.15 2.27 -6.53
C SER A 59 0.92 1.19 -5.46
N GLY A 60 1.32 1.48 -4.22
CA GLY A 60 1.31 0.50 -3.13
C GLY A 60 2.63 -0.25 -2.95
N ALA A 61 3.61 -0.09 -3.85
CA ALA A 61 4.89 -0.76 -3.73
C ALA A 61 5.66 -0.32 -2.47
N PRO A 62 6.18 -1.26 -1.67
CA PRO A 62 7.00 -0.93 -0.50
C PRO A 62 8.37 -0.37 -0.91
N VAL A 63 8.80 0.67 -0.20
CA VAL A 63 10.15 1.23 -0.24
C VAL A 63 10.89 0.83 1.03
N PHE A 64 11.99 0.09 0.87
CA PHE A 64 12.79 -0.47 1.94
C PHE A 64 14.05 0.36 2.22
N ASP A 65 14.35 0.57 3.50
CA ASP A 65 15.66 0.99 4.00
C ASP A 65 16.37 -0.23 4.60
N PHE A 66 17.65 -0.40 4.26
CA PHE A 66 18.50 -1.50 4.73
C PHE A 66 19.62 -1.04 5.68
N SER A 67 19.65 0.26 6.03
CA SER A 67 20.76 0.88 6.76
C SER A 67 20.85 0.50 8.24
N GLU A 68 19.85 -0.17 8.80
CA GLU A 68 19.86 -0.61 10.19
C GLU A 68 20.02 -2.12 10.28
N ASP A 69 21.21 -2.53 10.73
CA ASP A 69 21.57 -3.92 11.00
C ASP A 69 21.36 -4.89 9.80
N GLY A 70 21.22 -4.34 8.59
CA GLY A 70 20.89 -5.10 7.37
C GLY A 70 19.45 -5.60 7.32
N VAL A 71 18.59 -5.22 8.27
CA VAL A 71 17.20 -5.67 8.34
C VAL A 71 16.31 -4.74 7.50
N PRO A 72 15.59 -5.24 6.49
CA PRO A 72 14.73 -4.42 5.65
C PRO A 72 13.55 -3.87 6.44
N ARG A 73 13.37 -2.55 6.42
CA ARG A 73 12.18 -1.90 6.98
C ARG A 73 11.49 -1.02 5.97
N ILE A 74 10.16 -1.06 5.96
CA ILE A 74 9.36 -0.22 5.07
C ILE A 74 9.35 1.21 5.64
N ILE A 75 9.88 2.15 4.87
CA ILE A 75 9.93 3.57 5.24
C ILE A 75 8.95 4.43 4.41
N SER A 76 8.49 3.89 3.27
CA SER A 76 7.56 4.56 2.38
C SER A 76 6.76 3.56 1.55
N VAL A 77 5.68 4.06 0.94
CA VAL A 77 4.88 3.35 -0.06
C VAL A 77 4.78 4.25 -1.29
N VAL A 78 5.06 3.69 -2.47
CA VAL A 78 4.93 4.41 -3.74
C VAL A 78 3.47 4.80 -3.92
N SER A 79 3.24 6.09 -4.14
CA SER A 79 1.91 6.64 -4.38
C SER A 79 1.75 7.13 -5.81
N ALA A 80 2.82 7.67 -6.41
CA ALA A 80 2.76 8.29 -7.73
C ALA A 80 4.12 8.28 -8.43
N LYS A 81 4.08 8.45 -9.75
CA LYS A 81 5.22 8.84 -10.58
C LYS A 81 5.06 10.30 -11.01
N GLY A 82 6.16 10.97 -11.28
CA GLY A 82 6.17 12.36 -11.74
C GLY A 82 7.50 12.73 -12.39
N GLU A 83 7.67 14.01 -12.64
CA GLU A 83 8.87 14.57 -13.27
C GLU A 83 9.27 15.86 -12.55
N VAL A 84 10.58 16.08 -12.39
CA VAL A 84 11.19 17.32 -11.90
C VAL A 84 12.17 17.79 -12.97
N GLY A 85 11.79 18.82 -13.74
CA GLY A 85 12.49 19.14 -14.99
C GLY A 85 12.38 17.96 -15.96
N ASP A 86 13.50 17.50 -16.49
CA ASP A 86 13.57 16.33 -17.37
C ASP A 86 13.83 15.01 -16.63
N GLN A 87 13.88 15.03 -15.30
CA GLN A 87 14.17 13.84 -14.48
C GLN A 87 12.87 13.19 -14.02
N LYS A 88 12.69 11.91 -14.37
CA LYS A 88 11.63 11.07 -13.80
C LYS A 88 11.87 10.84 -12.31
N VAL A 89 10.82 10.95 -11.53
CA VAL A 89 10.83 10.72 -10.09
C VAL A 89 9.65 9.86 -9.67
N SER A 90 9.83 9.15 -8.56
CA SER A 90 8.77 8.49 -7.83
C SER A 90 8.48 9.23 -6.53
N LEU A 91 7.21 9.21 -6.11
CA LEU A 91 6.70 9.89 -4.93
C LEU A 91 6.09 8.87 -3.98
N GLY A 92 6.43 8.97 -2.70
CA GLY A 92 5.88 8.10 -1.66
C GLY A 92 5.67 8.84 -0.33
N THR A 93 4.77 8.34 0.50
CA THR A 93 4.51 8.95 1.82
C THR A 93 5.64 8.63 2.79
N ALA A 94 6.17 9.61 3.52
CA ALA A 94 7.10 9.35 4.62
C ALA A 94 6.32 8.75 5.81
N LEU A 95 6.37 7.43 5.98
CA LEU A 95 5.39 6.70 6.80
C LEU A 95 5.43 7.02 8.30
N GLU A 96 6.62 7.28 8.87
CA GLU A 96 6.82 7.30 10.33
C GLU A 96 5.74 8.05 11.11
N ALA A 97 5.60 9.36 10.87
CA ALA A 97 4.66 10.21 11.60
C ALA A 97 3.18 9.93 11.26
N PRO A 98 2.75 9.97 9.98
CA PRO A 98 1.33 9.78 9.65
C PRO A 98 0.83 8.36 9.98
N LEU A 99 1.68 7.34 9.91
CA LEU A 99 1.29 5.98 10.29
C LEU A 99 1.16 5.84 11.81
N ALA A 100 2.06 6.46 12.58
CA ALA A 100 1.96 6.45 14.04
C ALA A 100 0.69 7.19 14.52
N GLU A 101 0.36 8.32 13.90
CA GLU A 101 -0.87 9.06 14.15
C GLU A 101 -2.11 8.20 13.83
N LEU A 102 -2.16 7.60 12.64
CA LEU A 102 -3.28 6.76 12.24
C LEU A 102 -3.45 5.55 13.16
N ARG A 103 -2.36 4.91 13.58
CA ARG A 103 -2.40 3.81 14.56
C ARG A 103 -2.94 4.27 15.91
N GLY A 104 -2.47 5.42 16.41
CA GLY A 104 -2.97 6.00 17.66
C GLY A 104 -4.47 6.30 17.59
N LEU A 105 -4.97 6.78 16.46
CA LEU A 105 -6.41 6.99 16.24
C LEU A 105 -7.19 5.67 16.19
N LEU A 106 -6.65 4.63 15.55
CA LEU A 106 -7.28 3.31 15.50
C LEU A 106 -7.31 2.63 16.88
N ASP A 107 -6.24 2.76 17.67
CA ASP A 107 -6.16 2.18 19.01
C ASP A 107 -7.04 2.93 20.03
N ALA A 108 -7.23 4.23 19.84
CA ALA A 108 -8.12 5.07 20.65
C ALA A 108 -9.59 4.96 20.26
N ASP A 109 -9.90 4.29 19.14
CA ASP A 109 -11.25 4.16 18.64
C ASP A 109 -11.98 2.95 19.23
N ASP A 110 -13.03 3.20 20.00
CA ASP A 110 -13.92 2.20 20.60
C ASP A 110 -14.91 1.55 19.59
N GLY A 111 -14.64 1.64 18.27
CA GLY A 111 -15.45 1.06 17.20
C GLY A 111 -16.20 2.06 16.29
N ALA A 112 -15.70 3.29 16.12
CA ALA A 112 -16.22 4.28 15.18
C ALA A 112 -15.76 4.06 13.73
N PHE A 113 -14.65 3.35 13.48
CA PHE A 113 -14.34 2.69 12.22
C PHE A 113 -15.25 1.47 12.06
N LYS A 114 -16.55 1.72 11.94
CA LYS A 114 -17.47 0.75 11.35
C LYS A 114 -17.11 0.76 9.86
N PRO A 115 -16.50 -0.32 9.28
CA PRO A 115 -16.58 -0.46 7.84
C PRO A 115 -18.05 -0.25 7.48
N ALA A 116 -18.34 0.43 6.37
CA ALA A 116 -19.70 0.49 5.85
C ALA A 116 -20.12 -0.95 5.51
N MET A 117 -20.56 -1.66 6.54
CA MET A 117 -20.99 -3.04 6.50
C MET A 117 -22.39 -2.93 5.94
N THR A 118 -22.44 -2.69 4.62
CA THR A 118 -23.66 -2.85 3.86
C THR A 118 -24.11 -4.27 4.18
N PRO A 119 -25.26 -4.48 4.83
CA PRO A 119 -25.63 -5.82 5.27
C PRO A 119 -25.74 -6.69 4.02
N VAL A 120 -24.76 -7.56 3.82
CA VAL A 120 -24.79 -8.58 2.78
C VAL A 120 -25.93 -9.49 3.17
N LYS A 121 -27.06 -9.39 2.45
CA LYS A 121 -28.16 -10.34 2.61
C LYS A 121 -27.67 -11.70 2.14
N THR A 122 -27.24 -12.53 3.09
CA THR A 122 -26.96 -13.94 2.83
C THR A 122 -28.31 -14.63 2.61
N PHE A 123 -28.63 -14.96 1.37
CA PHE A 123 -29.74 -15.85 1.06
C PHE A 123 -29.33 -17.27 1.44
N GLY A 124 -29.68 -17.68 2.65
CA GLY A 124 -29.34 -19.00 3.18
C GLY A 124 -30.10 -19.29 4.47
N GLU A 125 -31.09 -20.16 4.33
CA GLU A 125 -31.69 -21.02 5.36
C GLU A 125 -32.62 -20.40 6.42
N SER A 126 -33.88 -20.86 6.35
CA SER A 126 -34.95 -20.85 7.39
C SER A 126 -35.87 -19.63 7.55
N GLN A 127 -36.64 -19.25 6.52
CA GLN A 127 -37.99 -18.72 6.73
C GLN A 127 -38.99 -19.23 5.67
N PRO A 128 -40.28 -19.48 6.05
CA PRO A 128 -41.27 -20.08 5.17
C PRO A 128 -41.63 -19.16 4.01
N VAL A 129 -41.54 -19.68 2.79
CA VAL A 129 -42.02 -19.06 1.55
C VAL A 129 -43.49 -18.67 1.69
N SER A 130 -43.77 -17.36 1.69
CA SER A 130 -45.06 -16.84 1.23
C SER A 130 -44.90 -16.30 -0.19
N ALA A 131 -45.86 -16.68 -1.03
CA ALA A 131 -45.75 -16.72 -2.48
C ALA A 131 -45.52 -15.34 -3.13
N SER A 132 -44.41 -15.21 -3.86
CA SER A 132 -44.23 -14.23 -4.93
C SER A 132 -43.11 -14.70 -5.87
N GLY A 133 -43.44 -15.60 -6.79
CA GLY A 133 -42.52 -16.02 -7.85
C GLY A 133 -42.39 -14.97 -8.95
N ALA A 134 -41.16 -14.66 -9.37
CA ALA A 134 -40.88 -13.80 -10.52
C ALA A 134 -41.11 -14.54 -11.85
N LYS A 135 -41.58 -13.81 -12.86
CA LYS A 135 -41.91 -14.30 -14.21
C LYS A 135 -40.69 -14.21 -15.12
N PHE A 136 -40.22 -15.35 -15.64
CA PHE A 136 -39.11 -15.39 -16.62
C PHE A 136 -39.66 -15.44 -18.04
N VAL A 137 -39.17 -14.53 -18.90
CA VAL A 137 -39.36 -14.64 -20.35
C VAL A 137 -38.36 -15.66 -20.87
N ARG A 138 -38.83 -16.64 -21.65
CA ARG A 138 -37.99 -17.64 -22.30
C ARG A 138 -37.77 -17.26 -23.77
N PRO A 139 -36.57 -17.51 -24.33
CA PRO A 139 -36.34 -17.42 -25.77
C PRO A 139 -37.14 -18.49 -26.54
#